data_AF-A0A5R9C0S2-F1
#
_entry.id   AF-A0A5R9C0S2-F1
#
_cell.length_a   1.000
_cell.length_b   1.000
_cell.length_c   1.000
_cell.angle_alpha   90.00
_cell.angle_beta   90.00
_cell.angle_gamma   90.00
#
_symmetry.space_group_name_H-M   'P 1'
#
loop_
_entity.id
_entity.type
_entity.pdbx_description
1 polymer ?
#
loop_
_entity_poly.entity_id
_entity_poly.type
_entity_poly.pdbx_seq_one_letter_code
_entity_poly.pdbx_strand_id
1 'polypeptide(L)' 'DDYLHWYNNKRIKLSLGGLSPIDYRKKLGLIA' A
#
# COMPACT_ATOMS: atom_id res chain seq x y z
N ASP A 1 -18.58 -2.72 -5.64
CA ASP A 1 -17.28 -3.41 -5.63
C ASP A 1 -16.12 -2.49 -6.04
N ASP A 2 -16.35 -1.62 -7.02
CA ASP A 2 -15.37 -0.64 -7.54
C ASP A 2 -14.70 0.24 -6.48
N TYR A 3 -15.44 0.67 -5.44
CA TYR A 3 -14.90 1.53 -4.39
C TYR A 3 -13.78 0.84 -3.59
N LEU A 4 -13.90 -0.46 -3.31
CA LEU A 4 -12.89 -1.21 -2.55
C LEU A 4 -11.63 -1.42 -3.40
N HIS A 5 -11.80 -1.73 -4.68
CA HIS A 5 -10.71 -1.83 -5.64
C HIS A 5 -9.99 -0.49 -5.82
N TRP A 6 -10.72 0.61 -5.96
CA TRP A 6 -10.16 1.95 -6.05
C TRP A 6 -9.44 2.32 -4.75
N TYR A 7 -10.06 2.12 -3.59
CA TYR A 7 -9.44 2.43 -2.29
C TYR A 7 -8.13 1.65 -2.10
N ASN A 8 -8.15 0.33 -2.34
CA ASN A 8 -6.97 -0.52 -2.20
C ASN A 8 -5.86 -0.19 -3.20
N ASN A 9 -6.16 0.30 -4.40
CA ASN A 9 -5.13 0.59 -5.41
C ASN A 9 -4.66 2.06 -5.42
N LYS A 10 -5.57 3.02 -5.24
CA LYS A 10 -5.29 4.46 -5.29
C LYS A 10 -4.78 5.00 -3.95
N ARG A 11 -5.25 4.47 -2.81
CA ARG A 11 -4.83 4.95 -1.48
C ARG A 11 -3.56 4.29 -0.98
N ILE A 12 -3.30 3.03 -1.34
CA ILE A 12 -2.07 2.35 -0.92
C ILE A 12 -0.85 3.11 -1.46
N LYS A 13 -0.84 3.57 -2.72
CA LYS A 13 0.29 4.36 -3.22
C LYS A 13 0.46 5.72 -2.53
N LEU A 14 -0.62 6.38 -2.12
CA LEU A 14 -0.56 7.68 -1.45
C LEU A 14 -0.15 7.56 0.03
N SER A 15 -0.73 6.59 0.73
CA SER A 15 -0.52 6.41 2.17
C SER A 15 0.84 5.76 2.49
N LEU A 16 1.40 5.01 1.55
CA LEU A 16 2.72 4.39 1.67
C LEU A 16 3.86 5.33 1.22
N GLY A 17 3.58 6.60 0.91
CA GLY A 17 4.58 7.57 0.48
C GLY A 17 5.18 7.28 -0.90
N GLY A 18 4.39 6.71 -1.81
CA GLY A 18 4.85 6.30 -3.15
C GLY A 18 5.49 4.92 -3.21
N LEU A 19 5.57 4.19 -2.08
CA LEU A 19 6.13 2.84 -2.02
C LEU A 19 5.10 1.79 -2.44
N SER A 20 5.58 0.71 -3.07
CA SER A 20 4.76 -0.47 -3.30
C SER A 20 4.40 -1.13 -1.96
N PRO A 21 3.27 -1.85 -1.87
CA PRO A 21 2.84 -2.50 -0.62
C PRO A 21 3.89 -3.42 0.00
N ILE A 22 4.69 -4.11 -0.83
CA ILE A 22 5.80 -4.96 -0.36
C ILE A 22 6.93 -4.12 0.23
N ASP A 23 7.34 -3.03 -0.43
CA ASP A 23 8.42 -2.16 0.04
C ASP A 23 8.02 -1.40 1.30
N TYR A 24 6.75 -1.02 1.43
CA TYR A 24 6.24 -0.44 2.67
C TYR A 24 6.25 -1.43 3.82
N ARG A 25 5.82 -2.68 3.59
CA ARG A 25 5.87 -3.72 4.62
C ARG A 25 7.31 -4.04 5.03
N LYS A 26 8.26 -4.04 4.09
CA LYS A 26 9.71 -4.16 4.36
C LYS A 26 10.19 -3.00 5.22
N LYS A 27 9.84 -1.76 4.84
CA LYS A 27 10.17 -0.55 5.60
C LYS A 27 9.56 -0.57 7.01
N LEU A 28 8.36 -1.13 7.16
CA LEU A 28 7.66 -1.23 8.44
C LEU A 28 8.19 -2.38 9.32
N GLY A 29 9.13 -3.20 8.81
CA GLY A 29 9.67 -4.34 9.56
C GLY A 29 8.65 -5.45 9.81
N LEU A 30 7.53 -5.46 9.07
CA LEU A 30 6.48 -6.48 9.18
C LEU A 30 6.78 -7.74 8.36
N ILE A 31 7.82 -7.67 7.52
CA ILE A 31 8.36 -8.81 6.78
C ILE A 31 9.85 -8.87 7.08
N ALA A 32 10.23 -9.98 7.71
CA ALA A 32 11.61 -10.40 7.94
C ALA A 32 12.19 -11.04 6.67
#